data_AF-A0A438M5M5-F1
#
_entry.id   AF-A0A438M5M5-F1
#
_cell.length_a   1.000
_cell.length_b   1.000
_cell.length_c   1.000
_cell.angle_alpha   90.00
_cell.angle_beta   90.00
_cell.angle_gamma   90.00
#
_symmetry.space_group_name_H-M   'P 1'
#
loop_
_entity.id
_entity.type
_entity.pdbx_description
1 polymer ?
#
loop_
_entity_poly.entity_id
_entity_poly.type
_entity_poly.pdbx_seq_one_letter_code
_entity_poly.pdbx_strand_id
1 'polypeptide(L)'
;MSLDGFVAGPNHAMDWLTGVTGRDGVEEEYVKTTGAVLGGRNGWDRDPSARPYSEDWNGPIFVLTHHPEDATPADGVTFLNCDVAEAVRIGLEAAGGKNLEVLSPTIGRQLLERGLIDEIDLHIAPILLGDGIRLFDNPGGKPIRLRHAHGSQPFAEVDVRYHPVADA
;
A
#
# COMPACT_ATOMS: atom_id res chain seq x y z
N MET A 1 1.13 5.83 -6.10
CA MET A 1 -0.06 5.88 -6.99
C MET A 1 0.17 6.89 -8.10
N SER A 2 -0.53 6.74 -9.22
CA SER A 2 -0.60 7.76 -10.28
C SER A 2 -1.40 8.99 -9.82
N LEU A 3 -1.26 10.10 -10.54
CA LEU A 3 -1.94 11.36 -10.24
C LEU A 3 -3.48 11.25 -10.35
N ASP A 4 -3.97 10.35 -11.19
CA ASP A 4 -5.40 10.04 -11.37
C ASP A 4 -5.91 8.90 -10.46
N GLY A 5 -5.10 8.46 -9.49
CA GLY A 5 -5.53 7.65 -8.36
C GLY A 5 -5.43 6.13 -8.53
N PHE A 6 -4.59 5.64 -9.43
CA PHE A 6 -4.34 4.21 -9.62
C PHE A 6 -3.06 3.76 -8.91
N VAL A 7 -3.11 2.61 -8.23
CA VAL A 7 -1.93 2.00 -7.55
C VAL A 7 -1.21 0.97 -8.41
N ALA A 8 -1.89 0.44 -9.43
CA ALA A 8 -1.34 -0.45 -10.43
C ALA A 8 -2.14 -0.30 -11.73
N GLY A 9 -1.53 -0.64 -12.87
CA GLY A 9 -2.24 -0.75 -14.13
C GLY A 9 -3.15 -1.98 -14.18
N PRO A 10 -3.80 -2.24 -15.33
CA PRO A 10 -4.56 -3.46 -15.55
C PRO A 10 -3.73 -4.71 -15.23
N ASN A 11 -4.36 -5.75 -14.68
CA ASN A 11 -3.70 -6.99 -14.27
C ASN A 11 -2.53 -6.79 -13.28
N HIS A 12 -2.61 -5.78 -12.41
CA HIS A 12 -1.58 -5.47 -11.41
C HIS A 12 -0.22 -5.04 -12.01
N ALA A 13 -0.21 -4.49 -13.23
CA ALA A 13 1.02 -4.04 -13.88
C ALA A 13 1.68 -2.85 -13.16
N MET A 14 3.02 -2.87 -13.08
CA MET A 14 3.84 -1.88 -12.36
C MET A 14 4.95 -1.25 -13.23
N ASP A 15 5.03 -1.60 -14.51
CA ASP A 15 6.00 -1.10 -15.49
C ASP A 15 5.93 0.42 -15.68
N TRP A 16 4.75 1.02 -15.44
CA TRP A 16 4.53 2.46 -15.46
C TRP A 16 5.34 3.24 -14.39
N LEU A 17 5.91 2.58 -13.38
CA LEU A 17 6.80 3.21 -12.40
C LEU A 17 8.25 3.32 -12.88
N THR A 18 8.58 2.79 -14.07
CA THR A 18 9.95 2.85 -14.60
C THR A 18 10.41 4.31 -14.71
N GLY A 19 11.53 4.64 -14.05
CA GLY A 19 12.10 5.98 -14.04
C GLY A 19 11.45 6.96 -13.06
N VAL A 20 10.41 6.55 -12.31
CA VAL A 20 9.84 7.35 -11.23
C VAL A 20 10.77 7.26 -10.01
N THR A 21 11.19 8.40 -9.49
CA THR A 21 12.01 8.49 -8.28
C THR A 21 11.18 8.95 -7.09
N GLY A 22 11.47 8.40 -5.90
CA GLY A 22 10.84 8.80 -4.64
C GLY A 22 11.59 9.92 -3.92
N ARG A 23 11.12 10.26 -2.71
CA ARG A 23 11.84 11.13 -1.78
C ARG A 23 13.12 10.46 -1.28
N ASP A 24 14.20 11.22 -1.18
CA ASP A 24 15.46 10.74 -0.58
C ASP A 24 15.23 10.20 0.85
N GLY A 25 15.78 9.01 1.11
CA GLY A 25 15.75 8.34 2.42
C GLY A 25 14.40 7.76 2.85
N VAL A 26 13.39 7.76 1.98
CA VAL A 26 12.07 7.20 2.32
C VAL A 26 12.12 5.68 2.52
N GLU A 27 12.95 4.97 1.77
CA GLU A 27 13.12 3.53 1.93
C GLU A 27 13.77 3.18 3.27
N GLU A 28 14.84 3.89 3.63
CA GLU A 28 15.53 3.71 4.91
C GLU A 28 14.63 4.02 6.11
N GLU A 29 13.69 4.95 5.95
CA GLU A 29 12.67 5.22 6.94
C GLU A 29 11.76 4.01 7.15
N TYR A 30 11.18 3.46 6.08
CA TYR A 30 10.33 2.27 6.17
C TYR A 30 11.06 1.04 6.68
N VAL A 31 12.30 0.80 6.25
CA VAL A 31 13.14 -0.28 6.79
C VAL A 31 13.24 -0.18 8.33
N LYS A 32 13.33 1.04 8.87
CA LYS A 32 13.43 1.27 10.32
C LYS A 32 12.08 1.15 11.02
N THR A 33 11.03 1.72 10.47
CA THR A 33 9.73 1.91 11.12
C THR A 33 8.75 0.76 10.90
N THR A 34 8.90 -0.03 9.85
CA THR A 34 7.99 -1.14 9.53
C THR A 34 8.38 -2.41 10.29
N GLY A 35 7.42 -2.95 11.05
CA GLY A 35 7.57 -4.21 11.77
C GLY A 35 6.99 -5.40 11.01
N ALA A 36 5.90 -5.21 10.29
CA ALA A 36 5.23 -6.26 9.51
C ALA A 36 4.49 -5.66 8.32
N VAL A 37 4.17 -6.50 7.33
CA VAL A 37 3.39 -6.13 6.15
C VAL A 37 2.14 -7.00 6.04
N LEU A 38 1.01 -6.38 5.71
CA LEU A 38 -0.24 -7.06 5.34
C LEU A 38 -0.60 -6.75 3.88
N GLY A 39 -0.51 -7.77 3.02
CA GLY A 39 -0.84 -7.70 1.60
C GLY A 39 -2.10 -8.48 1.24
N GLY A 40 -2.62 -8.23 0.03
CA GLY A 40 -3.70 -9.01 -0.57
C GLY A 40 -3.18 -10.00 -1.61
N ARG A 41 -3.94 -11.09 -1.83
CA ARG A 41 -3.51 -12.19 -2.70
C ARG A 41 -3.12 -11.79 -4.13
N ASN A 42 -3.93 -10.98 -4.79
CA ASN A 42 -3.67 -10.64 -6.19
C ASN A 42 -2.38 -9.82 -6.38
N GLY A 43 -2.02 -8.98 -5.40
CA GLY A 43 -0.76 -8.24 -5.43
C GLY A 43 0.43 -9.18 -5.23
N TRP A 44 0.28 -10.15 -4.33
CA TRP A 44 1.28 -11.18 -4.05
C TRP A 44 1.56 -12.08 -5.26
N ASP A 45 0.51 -12.58 -5.93
CA ASP A 45 0.64 -13.53 -7.04
C ASP A 45 1.34 -12.95 -8.28
N ARG A 46 1.48 -11.62 -8.37
CA ARG A 46 2.24 -10.96 -9.44
C ARG A 46 3.72 -11.34 -9.39
N ASP A 47 4.29 -11.37 -8.18
CA ASP A 47 5.70 -11.67 -7.95
C ASP A 47 5.91 -12.13 -6.50
N PRO A 48 5.78 -13.44 -6.21
CA PRO A 48 6.04 -14.00 -4.88
C PRO A 48 7.50 -13.88 -4.42
N SER A 49 8.42 -13.53 -5.33
CA SER A 49 9.83 -13.30 -4.99
C SER A 49 10.08 -11.85 -4.55
N ALA A 50 9.21 -10.92 -4.91
CA ALA A 50 9.30 -9.54 -4.49
C ALA A 50 9.26 -9.46 -2.95
N ARG A 51 10.13 -8.62 -2.41
CA ARG A 51 10.11 -8.23 -1.01
C ARG A 51 9.89 -6.72 -0.94
N PRO A 52 9.16 -6.22 0.07
CA PRO A 52 8.98 -4.80 0.25
C PRO A 52 10.29 -4.17 0.72
N TYR A 53 10.54 -2.93 0.27
CA TYR A 53 11.73 -2.15 0.61
C TYR A 53 13.05 -2.82 0.18
N SER A 54 14.17 -2.40 0.77
CA SER A 54 15.49 -2.98 0.51
C SER A 54 15.70 -4.31 1.24
N GLU A 55 16.80 -4.98 0.90
CA GLU A 55 17.25 -6.23 1.54
C GLU A 55 17.50 -6.12 3.06
N ASP A 56 17.61 -4.89 3.58
CA ASP A 56 17.77 -4.63 5.01
C ASP A 56 16.49 -4.89 5.81
N TRP A 57 15.31 -4.92 5.16
CA TRP A 57 14.05 -5.24 5.81
C TRP A 57 13.71 -6.74 5.70
N ASN A 58 13.49 -7.38 6.85
CA ASN A 58 13.27 -8.83 6.95
C ASN A 58 12.09 -9.18 7.87
N GLY A 59 11.08 -8.30 7.94
CA GLY A 59 9.91 -8.49 8.79
C GLY A 59 8.92 -9.53 8.24
N PRO A 60 8.00 -10.03 9.08
CA PRO A 60 6.94 -10.95 8.66
C PRO A 60 6.00 -10.31 7.62
N ILE A 61 5.64 -11.10 6.62
CA ILE A 61 4.65 -10.73 5.60
C ILE A 61 3.41 -11.60 5.77
N PHE A 62 2.25 -10.96 5.86
CA PHE A 62 0.96 -11.62 5.91
C PHE A 62 0.21 -11.37 4.60
N VAL A 63 -0.36 -12.43 4.02
CA VAL A 63 -1.20 -12.34 2.81
C VAL A 63 -2.60 -12.80 3.15
N LEU A 64 -3.56 -11.89 3.08
CA LEU A 64 -4.97 -12.21 3.33
C LEU A 64 -5.61 -12.83 2.07
N THR A 65 -6.17 -14.02 2.21
CA THR A 65 -6.83 -14.77 1.12
C THR A 65 -7.91 -15.71 1.67
N HIS A 66 -8.95 -15.96 0.88
CA HIS A 66 -9.97 -16.98 1.20
C HIS A 66 -9.50 -18.40 0.87
N HIS A 67 -8.45 -18.54 0.04
CA HIS A 67 -7.91 -19.81 -0.45
C HIS A 67 -6.41 -19.90 -0.17
N PRO A 68 -5.99 -20.04 1.11
CA PRO A 68 -4.57 -20.18 1.45
C PRO A 68 -3.94 -21.45 0.88
N GLU A 69 -4.72 -22.51 0.67
CA GLU A 69 -4.30 -23.78 0.07
C GLU A 69 -3.79 -23.64 -1.36
N ASP A 70 -4.27 -22.64 -2.11
CA ASP A 70 -3.85 -22.37 -3.49
C ASP A 70 -2.57 -21.50 -3.52
N ALA A 71 -2.01 -21.15 -2.36
CA ALA A 71 -0.78 -20.38 -2.26
C ALA A 71 0.44 -21.19 -2.61
N THR A 72 1.33 -20.60 -3.42
CA THR A 72 2.73 -21.03 -3.43
C THR A 72 3.36 -20.61 -2.10
N PRO A 73 3.85 -21.54 -1.27
CA PRO A 73 4.53 -21.19 -0.03
C PRO A 73 5.77 -20.34 -0.32
N ALA A 74 6.05 -19.39 0.56
CA ALA A 74 7.23 -18.53 0.46
C ALA A 74 7.79 -18.24 1.85
N ASP A 75 9.12 -18.24 1.95
CA ASP A 75 9.80 -17.99 3.20
C ASP A 75 9.51 -16.56 3.70
N GLY A 76 9.21 -16.46 5.00
CA GLY A 76 8.82 -15.22 5.66
C GLY A 76 7.36 -14.79 5.42
N VAL A 77 6.55 -15.62 4.75
CA VAL A 77 5.18 -15.29 4.37
C VAL A 77 4.18 -16.22 5.06
N THR A 78 3.14 -15.64 5.64
CA THR A 78 2.01 -16.36 6.25
C THR A 78 0.71 -16.00 5.53
N PHE A 79 0.02 -17.00 4.98
CA PHE A 79 -1.30 -16.82 4.38
C PHE A 79 -2.36 -16.90 5.47
N LEU A 80 -3.19 -15.86 5.57
CA LEU A 80 -4.26 -15.76 6.55
C LEU A 80 -5.61 -15.91 5.86
N ASN A 81 -6.52 -16.68 6.48
CA ASN A 81 -7.92 -16.78 6.11
C ASN A 81 -8.78 -16.45 7.33
N CYS A 82 -8.97 -15.15 7.58
CA CYS A 82 -9.72 -14.62 8.72
C CYS A 82 -10.37 -13.26 8.35
N ASP A 83 -11.14 -12.68 9.27
CA ASP A 83 -11.63 -11.29 9.09
C ASP A 83 -10.45 -10.30 9.10
N VAL A 84 -10.61 -9.21 8.35
CA VAL A 84 -9.58 -8.19 8.17
C VAL A 84 -9.10 -7.56 9.49
N ALA A 85 -9.97 -7.43 10.50
CA ALA A 85 -9.59 -6.90 11.81
C ALA A 85 -8.71 -7.88 12.59
N GLU A 86 -8.96 -9.19 12.44
CA GLU A 86 -8.10 -10.22 13.03
C GLU A 86 -6.74 -10.28 12.33
N ALA A 87 -6.70 -10.12 11.00
CA ALA A 87 -5.45 -10.01 10.26
C ALA A 87 -4.61 -8.82 10.73
N VAL A 88 -5.23 -7.66 11.00
CA VAL A 88 -4.56 -6.50 11.60
C VAL A 88 -4.05 -6.81 13.00
N ARG A 89 -4.84 -7.48 13.85
CA ARG A 89 -4.40 -7.87 15.20
C ARG A 89 -3.15 -8.75 15.16
N ILE A 90 -3.15 -9.78 14.31
CA ILE A 90 -2.00 -10.68 14.09
C ILE A 90 -0.80 -9.88 13.58
N GLY A 91 -1.00 -9.02 12.58
CA GLY A 91 0.06 -8.21 11.99
C GLY A 91 0.70 -7.23 12.99
N LEU A 92 -0.10 -6.56 13.82
CA LEU A 92 0.38 -5.63 14.84
C LEU A 92 1.15 -6.35 15.96
N GLU A 93 0.67 -7.52 16.38
CA GLU A 93 1.38 -8.36 17.34
C GLU A 93 2.76 -8.75 16.80
N ALA A 94 2.82 -9.19 15.54
CA ALA A 94 4.05 -9.53 14.85
C ALA A 94 4.97 -8.32 14.58
N ALA A 95 4.40 -7.12 14.41
CA ALA A 95 5.15 -5.89 14.21
C ALA A 95 5.92 -5.44 15.46
N GLY A 96 5.62 -5.99 16.65
CA GLY A 96 6.44 -5.76 17.84
C GLY A 96 6.53 -4.29 18.27
N GLY A 97 5.44 -3.53 18.12
CA GLY A 97 5.37 -2.11 18.46
C GLY A 97 5.88 -1.16 17.36
N LYS A 98 6.29 -1.69 16.21
CA LYS A 98 6.52 -0.94 14.97
C LYS A 98 5.26 -0.89 14.10
N ASN A 99 5.34 -0.24 12.93
CA ASN A 99 4.21 -0.13 12.01
C ASN A 99 3.81 -1.49 11.40
N LEU A 100 2.51 -1.70 11.22
CA LEU A 100 1.96 -2.68 10.29
C LEU A 100 1.58 -1.95 9.00
N GLU A 101 2.31 -2.21 7.92
CA GLU A 101 2.09 -1.56 6.64
C GLU A 101 1.10 -2.37 5.79
N VAL A 102 0.06 -1.72 5.29
CA VAL A 102 -1.01 -2.38 4.50
C VAL A 102 -0.79 -2.11 3.01
N LEU A 103 -0.29 -3.12 2.30
CA LEU A 103 0.02 -3.05 0.87
C LEU A 103 -1.11 -3.65 0.02
N SER A 104 -2.33 -3.12 0.19
CA SER A 104 -3.48 -3.51 -0.63
C SER A 104 -4.59 -2.45 -0.58
N PRO A 105 -5.06 -1.92 -1.74
CA PRO A 105 -6.14 -0.94 -1.77
C PRO A 105 -7.46 -1.52 -1.23
N THR A 106 -7.76 -2.78 -1.54
CA THR A 106 -9.00 -3.45 -1.11
C THR A 106 -9.03 -3.70 0.39
N ILE A 107 -7.89 -4.08 0.99
CA ILE A 107 -7.77 -4.23 2.44
C ILE A 107 -7.82 -2.85 3.10
N GLY A 108 -7.04 -1.88 2.58
CA GLY A 108 -7.04 -0.51 3.08
C GLY A 108 -8.43 0.14 3.11
N ARG A 109 -9.24 -0.05 2.07
CA ARG A 109 -10.64 0.42 2.05
C ARG A 109 -11.47 -0.19 3.18
N GLN A 110 -11.39 -1.51 3.36
CA GLN A 110 -12.14 -2.20 4.42
C GLN A 110 -11.71 -1.73 5.82
N LEU A 111 -10.42 -1.48 6.01
CA LEU A 111 -9.88 -0.95 7.27
C LEU A 111 -10.33 0.50 7.50
N LEU A 112 -10.33 1.35 6.48
CA LEU A 112 -10.85 2.72 6.55
C LEU A 112 -12.33 2.74 6.94
N GLU A 113 -13.17 1.88 6.34
CA GLU A 113 -14.59 1.76 6.67
C GLU A 113 -14.83 1.33 8.12
N ARG A 114 -13.87 0.62 8.72
CA ARG A 114 -13.91 0.16 10.11
C ARG A 114 -13.18 1.08 11.09
N GLY A 115 -12.55 2.15 10.61
CA GLY A 115 -11.76 3.07 11.43
C GLY A 115 -10.48 2.44 12.02
N LEU A 116 -9.88 1.49 11.29
CA LEU A 116 -8.69 0.74 11.70
C LEU A 116 -7.39 1.22 11.02
N ILE A 117 -7.43 2.34 10.30
CA ILE A 117 -6.25 2.98 9.72
C ILE A 117 -5.90 4.21 10.54
N ASP A 118 -4.67 4.25 11.03
CA ASP A 118 -4.11 5.40 11.76
C ASP A 118 -3.56 6.48 10.81
N GLU A 119 -2.92 6.04 9.73
CA GLU A 119 -2.23 6.91 8.77
C GLU A 119 -2.37 6.39 7.34
N ILE A 120 -2.43 7.31 6.37
CA ILE A 120 -2.37 6.99 4.94
C ILE A 120 -1.13 7.68 4.39
N ASP A 121 -0.14 6.89 3.99
CA ASP A 121 1.07 7.37 3.33
C ASP A 121 0.96 7.18 1.81
N LEU A 122 1.05 8.27 1.04
CA LEU A 122 0.83 8.29 -0.40
C LEU A 122 1.96 8.97 -1.14
N HIS A 123 2.57 8.22 -2.06
CA HIS A 123 3.53 8.76 -3.02
C HIS A 123 2.82 8.96 -4.35
N ILE A 124 2.70 10.20 -4.81
CA ILE A 124 1.99 10.55 -6.05
C ILE A 124 3.01 10.70 -7.17
N ALA A 125 3.00 9.73 -8.08
CA ALA A 125 3.83 9.75 -9.27
C ALA A 125 3.28 10.78 -10.30
N PRO A 126 4.16 11.44 -11.08
CA PRO A 126 3.77 12.46 -12.05
C PRO A 126 3.21 11.86 -13.36
N ILE A 127 2.28 10.91 -13.26
CA ILE A 127 1.74 10.14 -14.38
C ILE A 127 0.21 10.08 -14.26
N LEU A 128 -0.49 10.27 -15.38
CA LEU A 128 -1.91 9.92 -15.53
C LEU A 128 -1.98 8.53 -16.17
N LEU A 129 -2.40 7.51 -15.42
CA LEU A 129 -2.34 6.12 -15.86
C LEU A 129 -3.55 5.72 -16.73
N GLY A 130 -4.69 6.37 -16.53
CA GLY A 130 -5.92 6.17 -17.30
C GLY A 130 -6.78 5.00 -16.84
N ASP A 131 -6.19 3.85 -16.52
CA ASP A 131 -6.92 2.65 -16.10
C ASP A 131 -6.09 1.74 -15.17
N GLY A 132 -6.77 0.84 -14.45
CA GLY A 132 -6.16 -0.14 -13.58
C GLY A 132 -6.84 -0.22 -12.21
N ILE A 133 -6.05 -0.45 -11.18
CA ILE A 133 -6.52 -0.66 -9.81
C ILE A 133 -6.51 0.67 -9.06
N ARG A 134 -7.69 1.18 -8.71
CA ARG A 134 -7.84 2.41 -7.92
C ARG A 134 -7.31 2.22 -6.49
N LEU A 135 -6.64 3.25 -5.95
CA LEU A 135 -6.28 3.29 -4.53
C LEU A 135 -7.53 3.14 -3.64
N PHE A 136 -8.55 3.92 -3.95
CA PHE A 136 -9.79 3.98 -3.19
C PHE A 136 -10.96 4.08 -4.16
N ASP A 137 -11.73 3.00 -4.25
CA ASP A 137 -12.98 2.92 -5.01
C ASP A 137 -14.12 2.58 -4.05
N ASN A 138 -14.96 3.58 -3.74
CA ASN A 138 -16.04 3.45 -2.76
C ASN A 138 -17.29 4.24 -3.19
N PRO A 139 -17.97 3.81 -4.27
CA PRO A 139 -19.15 4.50 -4.78
C PRO A 139 -20.28 4.47 -3.75
N GLY A 140 -20.86 5.64 -3.46
CA GLY A 140 -21.90 5.80 -2.42
C GLY A 140 -21.37 5.87 -0.98
N GLY A 141 -20.04 5.79 -0.79
CA GLY A 141 -19.39 6.01 0.50
C GLY A 141 -19.54 7.44 1.02
N LYS A 142 -19.36 7.62 2.33
CA LYS A 142 -19.32 8.96 2.95
C LYS A 142 -17.93 9.58 2.79
N PRO A 143 -17.81 10.90 2.67
CA PRO A 143 -16.51 11.57 2.68
C PRO A 143 -15.72 11.26 3.94
N ILE A 144 -14.46 10.84 3.78
CA ILE A 144 -13.49 10.65 4.87
C ILE A 144 -12.63 11.91 4.93
N ARG A 145 -12.63 12.60 6.08
CA ARG A 145 -11.76 13.76 6.29
C ARG A 145 -10.42 13.29 6.83
N LEU A 146 -9.35 13.63 6.12
CA LEU A 146 -7.98 13.32 6.52
C LEU A 146 -7.33 14.57 7.11
N ARG A 147 -6.43 14.35 8.07
CA ARG A 147 -5.50 15.36 8.54
C ARG A 147 -4.10 15.02 8.03
N HIS A 148 -3.31 16.02 7.69
CA HIS A 148 -1.88 15.84 7.45
C HIS A 148 -1.21 15.26 8.70
N ALA A 149 -0.39 14.23 8.51
CA ALA A 149 0.43 13.65 9.57
C ALA A 149 1.52 14.64 10.03
N HIS A 150 1.96 15.52 9.13
CA HIS A 150 3.02 16.50 9.36
C HIS A 150 2.57 17.93 9.06
N GLY A 151 3.14 18.90 9.78
CA GLY A 151 2.91 20.33 9.53
C GLY A 151 1.96 21.02 10.51
N SER A 152 1.93 22.34 10.46
CA SER A 152 1.13 23.20 11.37
C SER A 152 -0.31 23.40 10.91
N GLN A 153 -0.64 23.02 9.67
CA GLN A 153 -1.97 23.15 9.08
C GLN A 153 -2.53 21.76 8.73
N PRO A 154 -3.24 21.10 9.68
CA PRO A 154 -3.65 19.71 9.51
C PRO A 154 -4.64 19.48 8.38
N PHE A 155 -5.31 20.50 7.85
CA PHE A 155 -6.32 20.36 6.80
C PHE A 155 -6.00 21.18 5.53
N ALA A 156 -4.74 21.55 5.33
CA ALA A 156 -4.33 22.24 4.10
C ALA A 156 -4.51 21.33 2.88
N GLU A 157 -4.82 21.92 1.72
CA GLU A 157 -4.75 21.22 0.45
C GLU A 157 -3.30 20.99 0.02
N VAL A 158 -3.08 20.03 -0.89
CA VAL A 158 -1.77 19.77 -1.50
C VAL A 158 -1.78 20.31 -2.92
N ASP A 159 -1.03 21.38 -3.16
CA ASP A 159 -0.86 21.96 -4.49
C ASP A 159 0.24 21.23 -5.27
N VAL A 160 -0.13 20.61 -6.40
CA VAL A 160 0.82 20.00 -7.34
C VAL A 160 0.67 20.59 -8.74
N ARG A 161 1.78 20.75 -9.46
CA ARG A 161 1.80 21.27 -10.84
C ARG A 161 2.81 20.51 -11.69
N TYR A 162 2.33 19.94 -12.79
CA TYR A 162 3.14 19.20 -13.75
C TYR A 162 2.96 19.77 -15.16
N HIS A 163 3.99 19.62 -16.00
CA HIS A 163 3.90 19.87 -17.43
C HIS A 163 3.84 18.52 -18.15
N PRO A 164 2.93 18.32 -19.12
CA PRO A 164 2.98 17.15 -19.99
C PRO A 164 4.33 17.10 -20.71
N VAL A 165 4.96 15.93 -20.72
CA VAL A 165 6.14 15.66 -21.53
C VAL A 165 5.62 15.15 -22.87
N ALA A 166 6.05 15.75 -23.99
CA ALA A 166 5.77 15.20 -25.30
C ALA A 166 6.66 13.97 -25.51
N ASP A 167 6.08 12.87 -26.00
CA ASP A 167 6.88 11.74 -26.48
C ASP A 167 7.79 12.24 -27.61
N ALA A 168 9.09 11.92 -27.51
CA ALA A 168 10.07 12.20 -28.56
C ALA A 168 9.94 11.23 -29.73
#